data_AF-A0A2E2UM16-F1
#
_entry.id   AF-A0A2E2UM16-F1
#
_cell.length_a   1.000
_cell.length_b   1.000
_cell.length_c   1.000
_cell.angle_alpha   90.00
_cell.angle_beta   90.00
_cell.angle_gamma   90.00
#
_symmetry.space_group_name_H-M   'P 1'
#
loop_
_entity.id
_entity.type
_entity.pdbx_description
1 polymer ?
#
loop_
_entity_poly.entity_id
_entity_poly.type
_entity_poly.pdbx_seq_one_letter_code
_entity_poly.pdbx_strand_id
1 'polypeptide(L)'
;MSNRPKTLQQARATYSTNSEIFWWVFMRISGLALVFLVFGHLFFNNIQINVSDVDYNYVASRFSKSWVKIYDSFLLGFAMLHGINGLRYSIEDYVKSPSRRFWAKIALFTIAGIVLVLGVITLWAFTFEEMGDAIRALPGD
;
A
#
# COMPACT_ATOMS: atom_id res chain seq x y z
N MET A 1 -22.37 27.26 12.66
CA MET A 1 -22.01 28.28 11.65
C MET A 1 -20.50 28.34 11.56
N SER A 2 -19.91 27.96 10.43
CA SER A 2 -18.46 28.08 10.21
C SER A 2 -18.09 29.57 10.22
N ASN A 3 -17.18 29.97 11.11
CA ASN A 3 -16.66 31.33 11.15
C ASN A 3 -15.88 31.59 9.87
N ARG A 4 -16.54 32.23 8.90
CA ARG A 4 -15.94 32.60 7.63
C ARG A 4 -14.84 33.64 7.89
N PRO A 5 -13.58 33.39 7.47
CA PRO A 5 -12.48 34.30 7.74
C PRO A 5 -12.78 35.67 7.13
N LYS A 6 -12.64 36.73 7.93
CA LYS A 6 -12.99 38.10 7.52
C LYS A 6 -11.82 38.82 6.85
N THR A 7 -10.60 38.33 7.00
CA THR A 7 -9.39 38.93 6.44
C THR A 7 -8.59 37.91 5.60
N LEU A 8 -7.81 38.41 4.64
CA LEU A 8 -6.92 37.57 3.82
C LEU A 8 -5.89 36.82 4.68
N GLN A 9 -5.46 37.40 5.80
CA GLN A 9 -4.54 36.78 6.75
C GLN A 9 -5.21 35.62 7.49
N GLN A 10 -6.46 35.77 7.91
CA GLN A 10 -7.25 34.70 8.53
C GLN A 10 -7.57 33.58 7.51
N ALA A 11 -7.90 33.95 6.26
CA ALA A 11 -8.09 32.98 5.20
C ALA A 11 -6.80 32.20 4.93
N ARG A 12 -5.65 32.88 4.79
CA ARG A 12 -4.34 32.23 4.70
C ARG A 12 -4.10 31.29 5.87
N ALA A 13 -4.27 31.73 7.12
CA ALA A 13 -4.05 30.87 8.28
C ALA A 13 -4.99 29.66 8.35
N THR A 14 -6.22 29.77 7.82
CA THR A 14 -7.20 28.68 7.79
C THR A 14 -6.89 27.66 6.68
N TYR A 15 -6.37 28.12 5.53
CA TYR A 15 -6.11 27.30 4.35
C TYR A 15 -4.62 26.99 4.10
N SER A 16 -3.69 27.47 4.94
CA SER A 16 -2.24 27.22 4.82
C SER A 16 -1.79 25.90 5.45
N THR A 17 -2.70 24.96 5.72
CA THR A 17 -2.30 23.71 6.36
C THR A 17 -1.52 22.86 5.35
N ASN A 18 -0.20 22.81 5.53
CA ASN A 18 0.74 22.10 4.65
C ASN A 18 0.41 20.61 4.43
N SER A 19 -0.46 20.02 5.25
CA SER A 19 -0.84 18.61 5.15
C SER A 19 -1.58 18.27 3.87
N GLU A 20 -2.41 19.18 3.34
CA GLU A 20 -3.13 18.93 2.07
C GLU A 20 -2.16 18.90 0.89
N ILE A 21 -1.20 19.85 0.87
CA ILE A 21 -0.14 19.88 -0.14
C ILE A 21 0.75 18.64 -0.02
N PHE A 22 1.11 18.21 1.20
CA PHE A 22 1.88 17.00 1.41
C PHE A 22 1.18 15.76 0.82
N TRP A 23 -0.10 15.54 1.15
CA TRP A 23 -0.86 14.42 0.60
C TRP A 23 -1.07 14.54 -0.90
N TRP A 24 -1.24 15.77 -1.41
CA TRP A 24 -1.33 16.01 -2.84
C TRP A 24 -0.03 15.55 -3.53
N VAL A 25 1.13 16.02 -3.07
CA VAL A 25 2.44 15.65 -3.63
C VAL A 25 2.67 14.15 -3.51
N PHE A 26 2.38 13.57 -2.34
CA PHE A 26 2.47 12.13 -2.10
C PHE A 26 1.68 11.33 -3.14
N MET A 27 0.43 11.69 -3.44
CA MET A 27 -0.39 10.96 -4.42
C MET A 27 0.22 10.98 -5.83
N ARG A 28 0.91 12.06 -6.24
CA ARG A 28 1.51 12.15 -7.57
C ARG A 28 2.78 11.31 -7.64
N ILE A 29 3.66 11.48 -6.67
CA ILE A 29 4.94 10.75 -6.61
C ILE A 29 4.69 9.26 -6.42
N SER A 30 3.83 8.87 -5.48
CA SER A 30 3.47 7.46 -5.27
C SER A 30 2.76 6.86 -6.48
N GLY A 31 1.90 7.60 -7.17
CA GLY A 31 1.26 7.13 -8.40
C GLY A 31 2.28 6.81 -9.49
N LEU A 32 3.25 7.69 -9.72
CA LEU A 32 4.34 7.45 -10.68
C LEU A 32 5.21 6.26 -10.25
N ALA A 33 5.58 6.17 -8.98
CA ALA A 33 6.34 5.03 -8.45
C ALA A 33 5.56 3.71 -8.62
N LEU A 34 4.25 3.72 -8.38
CA LEU A 34 3.38 2.56 -8.51
C LEU A 34 3.26 2.05 -9.94
N VAL A 35 3.37 2.90 -10.96
CA VAL A 35 3.46 2.41 -12.34
C VAL A 35 4.59 1.39 -12.44
N PHE A 36 5.81 1.75 -12.06
CA PHE A 36 6.96 0.83 -12.15
C PHE A 36 6.84 -0.37 -11.20
N LEU A 37 6.42 -0.14 -9.95
CA LEU A 37 6.30 -1.21 -8.95
C LEU A 37 5.20 -2.23 -9.27
N VAL A 38 4.06 -1.79 -9.82
CA VAL A 38 2.98 -2.70 -10.20
C VAL A 38 3.37 -3.44 -11.47
N PHE A 39 3.91 -2.76 -12.49
CA PHE A 39 4.32 -3.42 -13.73
C PHE A 39 5.42 -4.45 -13.50
N GLY A 40 6.45 -4.13 -12.71
CA GLY A 40 7.48 -5.11 -12.37
C GLY A 40 6.90 -6.31 -11.60
N HIS A 41 5.93 -6.07 -10.71
CA HIS A 41 5.30 -7.15 -9.95
C HIS A 41 4.48 -8.07 -10.86
N LEU A 42 3.69 -7.50 -11.77
CA LEU A 42 2.93 -8.26 -12.77
C LEU A 42 3.87 -9.02 -13.72
N PHE A 43 4.96 -8.39 -14.14
CA PHE A 43 5.92 -9.01 -15.03
C PHE A 43 6.53 -10.28 -14.44
N PHE A 44 7.12 -10.19 -13.24
CA PHE A 44 7.78 -11.34 -12.61
C PHE A 44 6.82 -12.43 -12.14
N ASN A 45 5.58 -12.08 -11.76
CA ASN A 45 4.66 -13.04 -11.15
C ASN A 45 3.53 -13.54 -12.06
N ASN A 46 3.27 -12.89 -13.20
CA ASN A 46 2.16 -13.26 -14.09
C ASN A 46 2.57 -13.40 -15.55
N ILE A 47 3.57 -12.63 -16.01
CA ILE A 47 3.98 -12.65 -17.43
C ILE A 47 5.10 -13.65 -17.66
N GLN A 48 6.10 -13.68 -16.77
CA GLN A 48 7.26 -14.55 -16.91
C GLN A 48 6.96 -16.01 -16.54
N ILE A 49 5.91 -16.26 -15.77
CA ILE A 49 5.62 -17.56 -15.14
C ILE A 49 4.14 -17.86 -15.31
N ASN A 50 3.79 -19.12 -15.56
CA ASN A 50 2.39 -19.54 -15.56
C ASN A 50 1.87 -19.62 -14.12
N VAL A 51 0.62 -19.19 -13.93
CA VAL A 51 -0.03 -19.27 -12.60
C VAL A 51 -0.12 -20.70 -12.07
N SER A 52 -0.11 -21.71 -12.94
CA SER A 52 -0.06 -23.13 -12.58
C SER A 52 1.22 -23.55 -11.88
N ASP A 53 2.29 -22.78 -12.07
CA ASP A 53 3.64 -23.10 -11.59
C ASP A 53 3.97 -22.35 -10.28
N VAL A 54 3.00 -21.57 -9.76
CA VAL A 54 3.12 -20.85 -8.50
C VAL A 54 2.82 -21.81 -7.35
N ASP A 55 3.87 -22.40 -6.80
CA ASP A 55 3.82 -23.27 -5.63
C ASP A 55 4.59 -22.67 -4.43
N TYR A 56 4.66 -23.44 -3.34
CA TYR A 56 5.42 -23.04 -2.15
C TYR A 56 6.91 -22.83 -2.46
N ASN A 57 7.51 -23.70 -3.28
CA ASN A 57 8.94 -23.65 -3.61
C ASN A 57 9.29 -22.39 -4.38
N TYR A 58 8.43 -21.98 -5.32
CA TYR A 58 8.55 -20.74 -6.05
C TYR A 58 8.50 -19.53 -5.12
N VAL A 59 7.51 -19.47 -4.22
CA VAL A 59 7.37 -18.35 -3.27
C VAL A 59 8.57 -18.30 -2.31
N ALA A 60 9.00 -19.43 -1.77
CA ALA A 60 10.17 -19.53 -0.91
C ALA A 60 11.44 -19.08 -1.65
N SER A 61 11.67 -19.58 -2.86
CA SER A 61 12.82 -19.19 -3.71
C SER A 61 12.84 -17.71 -4.05
N ARG A 62 11.66 -17.10 -4.24
CA ARG A 62 11.55 -15.67 -4.49
C ARG A 62 11.84 -14.87 -3.22
N PHE A 63 11.28 -15.26 -2.09
CA PHE A 63 11.46 -14.53 -0.83
C PHE A 63 12.81 -14.80 -0.14
N SER A 64 13.58 -15.81 -0.53
CA SER A 64 14.98 -15.98 -0.09
C SER A 64 15.90 -14.87 -0.61
N LYS A 65 15.42 -14.03 -1.54
CA LYS A 65 16.17 -12.89 -2.10
C LYS A 65 15.78 -11.60 -1.38
N SER A 66 16.75 -10.95 -0.74
CA SER A 66 16.51 -9.71 0.04
C SER A 66 15.93 -8.56 -0.80
N TRP A 67 16.35 -8.43 -2.06
CA TRP A 67 15.84 -7.37 -2.94
C TRP A 67 14.34 -7.52 -3.24
N VAL A 68 13.82 -8.75 -3.29
CA VAL A 68 12.40 -9.03 -3.50
C VAL A 68 11.58 -8.53 -2.33
N LYS A 69 12.00 -8.84 -1.09
CA LYS A 69 11.31 -8.39 0.12
C LYS A 69 11.27 -6.87 0.20
N ILE A 70 12.37 -6.20 -0.13
CA ILE A 70 12.44 -4.72 -0.18
C ILE A 70 11.48 -4.18 -1.24
N TYR A 71 11.53 -4.74 -2.46
CA TYR A 71 10.66 -4.34 -3.56
C TYR A 71 9.17 -4.50 -3.21
N ASP A 72 8.77 -5.66 -2.70
CA ASP A 72 7.38 -5.95 -2.33
C ASP A 72 6.95 -5.12 -1.11
N SER A 73 7.87 -4.75 -0.20
CA SER A 73 7.58 -3.84 0.91
C SER A 73 7.26 -2.42 0.43
N PHE A 74 8.02 -1.91 -0.55
CA PHE A 74 7.71 -0.62 -1.17
C PHE A 74 6.40 -0.67 -1.94
N LEU A 75 6.15 -1.74 -2.71
CA LEU A 75 4.88 -1.93 -3.40
C LEU A 75 3.71 -1.98 -2.41
N LEU A 76 3.81 -2.77 -1.34
CA LEU A 76 2.80 -2.86 -0.28
C LEU A 76 2.54 -1.48 0.34
N GLY A 77 3.59 -0.79 0.79
CA GLY A 77 3.48 0.50 1.44
C GLY A 77 2.85 1.56 0.53
N PHE A 78 3.39 1.74 -0.68
CA PHE A 78 2.88 2.73 -1.62
C PHE A 78 1.47 2.39 -2.10
N ALA A 79 1.16 1.13 -2.43
CA ALA A 79 -0.14 0.74 -2.92
C ALA A 79 -1.22 0.93 -1.84
N MET A 80 -0.93 0.53 -0.61
CA MET A 80 -1.84 0.71 0.52
C MET A 80 -2.08 2.19 0.79
N LEU A 81 -1.03 2.99 1.00
CA LEU A 81 -1.17 4.41 1.32
C LEU A 81 -1.86 5.19 0.18
N HIS A 82 -1.50 4.93 -1.08
CA HIS A 82 -2.12 5.56 -2.25
C HIS A 82 -3.59 5.16 -2.38
N GLY A 83 -3.89 3.86 -2.30
CA GLY A 83 -5.23 3.32 -2.42
C GLY A 83 -6.17 3.79 -1.30
N ILE A 84 -5.71 3.76 -0.05
CA ILE A 84 -6.49 4.24 1.11
C ILE A 84 -6.80 5.73 0.97
N ASN A 85 -5.81 6.55 0.61
CA ASN A 85 -6.03 7.98 0.48
C ASN A 85 -6.97 8.30 -0.70
N GLY A 86 -6.83 7.62 -1.83
CA GLY A 86 -7.77 7.73 -2.95
C GLY A 86 -9.20 7.34 -2.55
N LEU A 87 -9.37 6.20 -1.89
CA LEU A 87 -10.68 5.73 -1.43
C LEU A 87 -11.28 6.64 -0.36
N ARG A 88 -10.45 7.26 0.50
CA ARG A 88 -10.90 8.29 1.44
C ARG A 88 -11.57 9.44 0.70
N TYR A 89 -10.94 9.97 -0.35
CA TYR A 89 -11.53 11.05 -1.16
C TYR A 89 -12.83 10.58 -1.85
N SER A 90 -12.84 9.38 -2.44
CA SER A 90 -14.08 8.83 -2.99
C SER A 90 -15.21 8.72 -1.95
N ILE A 91 -14.92 8.29 -0.73
CA ILE A 91 -15.92 8.24 0.35
C ILE A 91 -16.44 9.65 0.69
N GLU A 92 -15.54 10.63 0.78
CA GLU A 92 -15.90 12.03 1.05
C GLU A 92 -16.81 12.61 -0.05
N ASP A 93 -16.56 12.26 -1.31
CA ASP A 93 -17.28 12.81 -2.46
C ASP A 93 -18.64 12.12 -2.68
N TYR A 94 -18.72 10.80 -2.52
CA TYR A 94 -19.90 10.01 -2.87
C TYR A 94 -20.83 9.72 -1.68
N VAL A 95 -20.34 9.64 -0.44
CA VAL A 95 -21.18 9.31 0.73
C VAL A 95 -21.75 10.57 1.39
N LYS A 96 -22.99 10.91 1.04
CA LYS A 96 -23.66 12.15 1.48
C LYS A 96 -24.07 12.17 2.96
N SER A 97 -24.40 11.00 3.54
CA SER A 97 -24.82 10.91 4.93
C SER A 97 -23.61 10.98 5.88
N PRO A 98 -23.56 11.92 6.85
CA PRO A 98 -22.43 12.06 7.77
C PRO A 98 -22.13 10.79 8.56
N SER A 99 -23.16 10.10 9.06
CA SER A 99 -23.00 8.86 9.83
C SER A 99 -22.48 7.72 8.97
N ARG A 100 -23.00 7.54 7.75
CA ARG A 100 -22.51 6.51 6.83
C ARG A 100 -21.06 6.77 6.43
N ARG A 101 -20.70 8.03 6.19
CA ARG A 101 -19.33 8.44 5.84
C ARG A 101 -18.35 8.15 6.98
N PHE A 102 -18.74 8.40 8.23
CA PHE A 102 -17.94 8.05 9.39
C PHE A 102 -17.66 6.54 9.44
N TRP A 103 -18.71 5.71 9.39
CA TRP A 103 -18.57 4.26 9.44
C TRP A 103 -17.79 3.69 8.24
N ALA A 104 -17.99 4.23 7.04
CA ALA A 104 -17.22 3.84 5.86
C ALA A 104 -15.72 4.10 6.03
N LYS A 105 -15.34 5.25 6.60
CA LYS A 105 -13.93 5.53 6.90
C LYS A 105 -13.36 4.64 8.00
N ILE A 106 -14.14 4.35 9.05
CA ILE A 106 -13.72 3.39 10.09
C ILE A 106 -13.46 2.01 9.46
N ALA A 107 -14.39 1.50 8.65
CA ALA A 107 -14.22 0.23 7.96
C ALA A 107 -12.98 0.23 7.05
N LEU A 108 -12.80 1.29 6.26
CA LEU A 108 -11.62 1.47 5.40
C LEU A 108 -10.32 1.37 6.20
N PHE A 109 -10.16 2.19 7.24
CA PHE A 109 -8.91 2.22 8.00
C PHE A 109 -8.66 0.94 8.78
N THR A 110 -9.70 0.28 9.30
CA THR A 110 -9.57 -1.01 9.99
C THR A 110 -9.11 -2.11 9.03
N ILE A 111 -9.78 -2.27 7.89
CA ILE A 111 -9.42 -3.29 6.88
C ILE A 111 -8.01 -3.02 6.36
N ALA A 112 -7.71 -1.76 6.05
CA ALA A 112 -6.39 -1.37 5.58
C ALA A 112 -5.29 -1.65 6.60
N GLY A 113 -5.54 -1.39 7.88
CA GLY A 113 -4.61 -1.70 8.96
C GLY A 113 -4.35 -3.21 9.07
N ILE A 114 -5.40 -4.02 9.01
CA ILE A 114 -5.28 -5.49 9.03
C ILE A 114 -4.45 -5.98 7.84
N VAL A 115 -4.78 -5.55 6.62
CA VAL A 115 -4.07 -5.97 5.40
C VAL A 115 -2.60 -5.53 5.44
N LEU A 116 -2.32 -4.31 5.92
CA LEU A 116 -0.95 -3.83 6.05
C LEU A 116 -0.15 -4.67 7.05
N VAL A 117 -0.71 -4.94 8.23
CA VAL A 117 -0.04 -5.75 9.26
C VAL A 117 0.21 -7.17 8.76
N LEU A 118 -0.81 -7.82 8.19
CA LEU A 118 -0.68 -9.16 7.64
C LEU A 118 0.37 -9.18 6.52
N GLY A 119 0.35 -8.20 5.60
CA GLY A 119 1.32 -8.12 4.52
C GLY A 119 2.76 -7.95 5.02
N VAL A 120 2.98 -7.07 6.01
CA VAL A 120 4.30 -6.88 6.63
C VAL A 120 4.75 -8.16 7.32
N ILE A 121 3.88 -8.82 8.09
CA ILE A 121 4.18 -10.10 8.73
C ILE A 121 4.52 -11.15 7.66
N THR A 122 3.75 -11.30 6.60
CA THR A 122 4.02 -12.26 5.53
C THR A 122 5.38 -12.02 4.86
N LEU A 123 5.77 -10.75 4.66
CA LEU A 123 7.05 -10.41 4.05
C LEU A 123 8.25 -10.61 4.99
N TRP A 124 8.07 -10.43 6.31
CA TRP A 124 9.17 -10.31 7.27
C TRP A 124 9.17 -11.32 8.42
N ALA A 125 8.17 -12.20 8.52
CA ALA A 125 8.10 -13.23 9.56
C ALA A 125 9.22 -14.27 9.45
N PHE A 126 9.71 -14.52 8.23
CA PHE A 126 10.86 -15.40 7.97
C PHE A 126 11.99 -14.57 7.36
N THR A 127 13.23 -14.83 7.77
CA THR A 127 14.41 -14.19 7.19
C THR A 127 14.69 -14.75 5.79
N PHE A 128 15.54 -14.06 5.04
CA PHE A 128 16.00 -14.55 3.73
C PHE A 128 16.88 -15.80 3.89
N GLU A 129 17.66 -15.89 4.97
CA GLU A 129 18.47 -17.07 5.32
C GLU A 129 17.60 -18.27 5.65
N GLU A 130 16.64 -18.12 6.56
CA GLU A 130 15.71 -19.20 6.95
C GLU A 130 14.97 -19.77 5.75
N MET A 131 14.56 -18.91 4.82
CA MET A 131 13.85 -19.34 3.62
C MET A 131 14.78 -19.92 2.55
N GLY A 132 16.04 -19.49 2.50
CA GLY A 132 17.09 -20.15 1.73
C GLY A 132 17.41 -21.55 2.26
N ASP A 133 17.46 -21.71 3.58
CA ASP A 133 17.68 -22.99 4.24
C ASP A 133 16.51 -23.94 4.06
N ALA A 134 15.28 -23.42 4.14
CA ALA A 134 14.07 -24.19 3.85
C ALA A 134 14.11 -24.83 2.45
N ILE A 135 14.56 -24.08 1.43
CA ILE A 135 14.70 -24.60 0.06
C ILE A 135 15.77 -25.70 -0.02
N ARG A 136 16.92 -25.52 0.65
CA ARG A 136 18.00 -26.52 0.67
C ARG A 136 17.61 -27.81 1.39
N ALA A 137 16.68 -27.72 2.34
CA ALA A 137 16.17 -28.84 3.11
C ALA A 137 15.06 -29.62 2.39
N LEU A 138 14.53 -29.11 1.27
CA LEU A 138 13.56 -29.84 0.46
C LEU A 138 14.25 -31.06 -0.19
N PRO A 139 13.60 -32.23 -0.21
CA PRO A 139 14.11 -33.37 -0.96
C PRO A 139 14.28 -32.96 -2.42
N GLY A 140 15.51 -33.01 -2.92
CA GLY A 140 15.78 -32.81 -4.35
C GLY A 140 15.20 -33.99 -5.12
N ASP A 141 14.37 -33.70 -6.11
CA ASP A 141 14.04 -34.57 -7.21
C ASP A 141 15.20 -34.69 -8.21
#